data_AF-A0A0K2TPK3-F1
#
_entry.id   AF-A0A0K2TPK3-F1
#
_cell.length_a   1.000
_cell.length_b   1.000
_cell.length_c   1.000
_cell.angle_alpha   90.00
_cell.angle_beta   90.00
_cell.angle_gamma   90.00
#
_symmetry.space_group_name_H-M   'P 1'
#
loop_
_entity.id
_entity.type
_entity.pdbx_description
1 polymer ?
#
loop_
_entity_poly.entity_id
_entity_poly.type
_entity_poly.pdbx_seq_one_letter_code
_entity_poly.pdbx_strand_id
1 'polypeptide(L)'
;MKFSENEKLLCYHGPLLYEAKCVKTRKEGSGGYSYYVHYQGWNKNWDEWVTEGRMLKINPESREMQKRLLEQHLAATKESKKSKSSKSSSNKKTPSSRASTPDTSGTSGASFIKKEEATPVSSKKKRMDDDVANSPRTTSTSSTSSSTGSRLIRFKISIPEELRYVLVNDWDLITVKKNLFSLPAKYSIATLIKDYLENKNVYQGRNYYIVTEVMKGILDTFNRLIGKELLYKVECKQYKELRIGSQESYTDIYGTAHLLRLLSKIDTVLNLTKIEVDSDVSLIESIIGDFLKYLEDNMNKLFTSKNYKDAG
;
A
#
# COMPACT_ATOMS: atom_id res chain seq x y z
N MET A 1 -10.91 -24.70 21.65
CA MET A 1 -10.09 -24.51 20.44
C MET A 1 -10.94 -24.89 19.25
N LYS A 2 -11.30 -23.92 18.40
CA LYS A 2 -12.29 -24.09 17.32
C LYS A 2 -11.65 -24.39 15.96
N PHE A 3 -10.41 -23.97 15.77
CA PHE A 3 -9.61 -24.19 14.56
C PHE A 3 -8.26 -24.82 14.92
N SER A 4 -7.76 -25.68 14.04
CA SER A 4 -6.45 -26.33 14.18
C SER A 4 -5.39 -25.67 13.31
N GLU A 5 -4.12 -25.83 13.67
CA GLU A 5 -3.03 -25.38 12.80
C GLU A 5 -3.11 -26.07 11.43
N ASN A 6 -2.85 -25.30 10.39
CA ASN A 6 -3.02 -25.63 8.98
C ASN A 6 -4.46 -25.78 8.45
N GLU A 7 -5.49 -25.57 9.28
CA GLU A 7 -6.88 -25.58 8.84
C GLU A 7 -7.20 -24.38 7.94
N LYS A 8 -7.94 -24.61 6.84
CA LYS A 8 -8.49 -23.54 5.98
C LYS A 8 -9.79 -23.01 6.55
N LEU A 9 -9.96 -21.70 6.51
CA LEU A 9 -11.07 -20.99 7.13
C LEU A 9 -11.41 -19.72 6.35
N LEU A 10 -12.54 -19.09 6.68
CA LEU A 10 -12.87 -17.74 6.26
C LEU A 10 -12.60 -16.79 7.43
N CYS A 11 -11.88 -15.71 7.16
CA CYS A 11 -11.52 -14.71 8.18
C CYS A 11 -12.02 -13.33 7.75
N TYR A 12 -12.64 -12.62 8.67
CA TYR A 12 -13.04 -11.23 8.47
C TYR A 12 -11.80 -10.34 8.39
N HIS A 13 -11.74 -9.52 7.36
CA HIS A 13 -10.81 -8.39 7.26
C HIS A 13 -11.59 -7.18 6.73
N GLY A 14 -11.75 -6.15 7.56
CA GLY A 14 -12.73 -5.09 7.31
C GLY A 14 -14.16 -5.65 7.23
N PRO A 15 -15.00 -5.17 6.29
CA PRO A 15 -16.39 -5.63 6.15
C PRO A 15 -16.54 -6.96 5.40
N LEU A 16 -15.44 -7.53 4.88
CA LEU A 16 -15.47 -8.69 3.98
C LEU A 16 -14.84 -9.93 4.61
N LEU A 17 -15.23 -11.10 4.08
CA LEU A 17 -14.66 -12.40 4.42
C LEU A 17 -13.66 -12.84 3.35
N TYR A 18 -12.48 -13.27 3.78
CA TYR A 18 -11.43 -13.77 2.90
C TYR A 18 -11.05 -15.20 3.26
N GLU A 19 -10.63 -15.96 2.26
CA GLU A 19 -10.02 -17.27 2.51
C GLU A 19 -8.68 -17.10 3.23
N ALA A 20 -8.49 -17.85 4.31
CA ALA A 20 -7.28 -17.82 5.11
C ALA A 20 -6.90 -19.23 5.59
N LYS A 21 -5.68 -19.35 6.10
CA LYS A 21 -5.15 -20.56 6.73
C LYS A 21 -4.72 -20.24 8.16
N CYS A 22 -5.14 -21.05 9.12
CA CYS A 22 -4.60 -20.98 10.47
C CYS A 22 -3.15 -21.48 10.46
N VAL A 23 -2.20 -20.64 10.87
CA VAL A 23 -0.77 -20.96 10.88
C VAL A 23 -0.32 -21.35 12.28
N LYS A 24 -0.78 -20.63 13.32
CA LYS A 24 -0.44 -20.90 14.73
C LYS A 24 -1.64 -20.69 15.63
N THR A 25 -1.66 -21.40 16.76
CA THR A 25 -2.66 -21.17 17.81
C THR A 25 -2.00 -20.82 19.15
N ARG A 26 -2.60 -19.88 19.89
CA ARG A 26 -2.16 -19.48 21.23
C ARG A 26 -3.36 -19.47 22.18
N LYS A 27 -3.20 -20.07 23.36
CA LYS A 27 -4.17 -19.97 24.45
C LYS A 27 -3.94 -18.69 25.25
N GLU A 28 -5.00 -17.94 25.50
CA GLU A 28 -4.98 -16.74 26.35
C GLU A 28 -5.33 -17.09 27.81
N GLY A 29 -4.82 -16.28 28.75
CA GLY A 29 -4.94 -16.54 30.19
C GLY A 29 -6.37 -16.58 30.72
N SER A 30 -7.32 -15.96 30.02
CA SER A 30 -8.76 -15.94 30.33
C SER A 30 -9.53 -17.15 29.79
N GLY A 31 -8.86 -18.14 29.18
CA GLY A 31 -9.49 -19.31 28.57
C GLY A 31 -9.86 -19.15 27.09
N GLY A 32 -9.62 -17.98 26.51
CA GLY A 32 -9.76 -17.72 25.07
C GLY A 32 -8.62 -18.32 24.22
N TYR A 33 -8.81 -18.30 22.90
CA TYR A 33 -7.79 -18.65 21.92
C TYR A 33 -7.62 -17.53 20.90
N SER A 34 -6.37 -17.23 20.59
CA SER A 34 -5.95 -16.36 19.48
C SER A 34 -5.26 -17.21 18.43
N TYR A 35 -5.48 -16.87 17.15
CA TYR A 35 -5.02 -17.63 16.00
C TYR A 35 -4.22 -16.73 15.08
N TYR A 36 -3.04 -17.18 14.65
CA TYR A 36 -2.24 -16.48 13.64
C TYR A 36 -2.70 -16.94 12.26
N VAL A 37 -3.20 -16.03 11.44
CA VAL A 37 -3.82 -16.35 10.15
C VAL A 37 -3.01 -15.79 8.99
N HIS A 38 -2.93 -16.55 7.89
CA HIS A 38 -2.38 -16.11 6.61
C HIS A 38 -3.49 -16.08 5.57
N TYR A 39 -3.69 -14.93 4.93
CA TYR A 39 -4.73 -14.74 3.91
C TYR A 39 -4.28 -15.28 2.55
N GLN A 40 -5.15 -16.04 1.88
CA GLN A 40 -4.84 -16.69 0.62
C GLN A 40 -4.62 -15.64 -0.48
N GLY A 41 -3.43 -15.65 -1.08
CA GLY A 41 -3.03 -14.72 -2.14
C GLY A 41 -2.54 -13.36 -1.64
N TRP A 42 -2.41 -13.18 -0.33
CA TRP A 42 -1.91 -11.94 0.28
C TRP A 42 -0.44 -12.10 0.67
N ASN A 43 0.27 -10.98 0.84
CA ASN A 43 1.65 -11.00 1.33
C ASN A 43 1.67 -11.38 2.83
N LYS A 44 2.69 -12.12 3.27
CA LYS A 44 2.91 -12.51 4.69
C LYS A 44 2.93 -11.34 5.67
N ASN A 45 3.23 -10.12 5.21
CA ASN A 45 3.16 -8.93 6.05
C ASN A 45 1.73 -8.59 6.52
N TRP A 46 0.71 -9.20 5.91
CA TRP A 46 -0.70 -9.08 6.32
C TRP A 46 -1.12 -10.17 7.31
N ASP A 47 -0.23 -11.07 7.69
CA ASP A 47 -0.52 -12.13 8.64
C ASP A 47 -0.67 -11.53 10.05
N GLU A 48 -1.79 -11.81 10.69
CA GLU A 48 -2.17 -11.19 11.95
C GLU A 48 -2.65 -12.23 12.97
N TRP A 49 -2.58 -11.88 14.25
CA TRP A 49 -3.27 -12.61 15.31
C TRP A 49 -4.71 -12.13 15.41
N VAL A 50 -5.66 -13.04 15.29
CA VAL A 50 -7.10 -12.76 15.37
C VAL A 50 -7.76 -13.63 16.44
N THR A 51 -8.87 -13.14 16.99
CA THR A 51 -9.70 -13.89 17.92
C THR A 51 -10.69 -14.78 17.18
N GLU A 52 -11.26 -15.75 17.91
CA GLU A 52 -12.23 -16.70 17.36
C GLU A 52 -13.45 -16.05 16.68
N GLY A 53 -13.87 -14.86 17.13
CA GLY A 53 -15.03 -14.16 16.59
C GLY A 53 -14.84 -13.64 15.15
N ARG A 54 -13.60 -13.49 14.68
CA ARG A 54 -13.29 -13.07 13.30
C ARG A 54 -13.23 -14.23 12.31
N MET A 55 -13.37 -15.48 12.77
CA MET A 55 -13.10 -16.66 11.96
C MET A 55 -14.33 -17.56 11.84
N LEU A 56 -14.56 -18.07 10.63
CA LEU A 56 -15.63 -18.99 10.28
C LEU A 56 -15.06 -20.24 9.62
N LYS A 57 -15.62 -21.41 9.95
CA LYS A 57 -15.31 -22.65 9.22
C LYS A 57 -15.89 -22.58 7.82
N ILE A 58 -15.16 -23.11 6.84
CA ILE A 58 -15.65 -23.18 5.47
C ILE A 58 -16.81 -24.19 5.42
N ASN A 59 -18.01 -23.67 5.20
CA ASN A 59 -19.25 -24.41 4.97
C ASN A 59 -20.11 -23.65 3.94
N PRO A 60 -21.17 -24.25 3.37
CA PRO A 60 -22.00 -23.58 2.37
C PRO A 60 -22.57 -22.23 2.83
N GLU A 61 -22.99 -22.14 4.10
CA GLU A 61 -23.55 -20.92 4.69
C GLU A 61 -22.53 -19.77 4.78
N SER A 62 -21.31 -20.05 5.25
CA SER A 62 -20.25 -19.05 5.36
C SER A 62 -19.73 -18.61 3.98
N ARG A 63 -19.78 -19.49 2.97
CA ARG A 63 -19.50 -19.16 1.57
C ARG A 63 -20.56 -18.23 0.97
N GLU A 64 -21.83 -18.50 1.26
CA GLU A 64 -22.92 -17.62 0.87
C GLU A 64 -22.83 -16.26 1.56
N MET A 65 -22.47 -16.24 2.85
CA MET A 65 -22.21 -15.02 3.60
C MET A 65 -21.07 -14.21 2.98
N GLN A 66 -19.96 -14.85 2.60
CA GLN A 66 -18.85 -14.21 1.89
C GLN A 66 -19.31 -13.55 0.59
N LYS A 67 -20.10 -14.28 -0.24
CA LYS A 67 -20.66 -13.76 -1.49
C LYS A 67 -21.59 -12.56 -1.24
N ARG A 68 -22.50 -12.67 -0.27
CA ARG A 68 -23.45 -11.61 0.08
C ARG A 68 -22.75 -10.33 0.55
N LEU A 69 -21.74 -10.46 1.41
CA LEU A 69 -20.96 -9.32 1.90
C LEU A 69 -20.24 -8.61 0.75
N LEU A 70 -19.66 -9.38 -0.19
CA LEU A 70 -19.00 -8.82 -1.37
C LEU A 70 -20.00 -8.07 -2.28
N GLU A 71 -21.17 -8.66 -2.55
CA GLU A 71 -22.21 -8.02 -3.36
C GLU A 71 -22.74 -6.72 -2.73
N GLN A 72 -23.01 -6.72 -1.42
CA GLN A 72 -23.44 -5.53 -0.68
C GLN A 72 -22.39 -4.43 -0.72
N HIS A 73 -21.11 -4.78 -0.51
CA HIS A 73 -20.02 -3.82 -0.56
C HIS A 73 -19.85 -3.18 -1.95
N LEU A 74 -19.96 -3.99 -3.02
CA LEU A 74 -19.94 -3.50 -4.40
C LEU A 74 -21.15 -2.61 -4.73
N ALA A 75 -22.34 -2.92 -4.22
CA ALA A 75 -23.54 -2.11 -4.41
C ALA A 75 -23.43 -0.74 -3.72
N ALA A 76 -23.00 -0.70 -2.45
CA ALA A 76 -22.78 0.54 -1.71
C ALA A 76 -21.73 1.45 -2.38
N THR A 77 -20.70 0.86 -2.98
CA THR A 77 -19.66 1.58 -3.75
C THR A 77 -20.20 2.17 -5.06
N LYS A 78 -21.25 1.57 -5.65
CA LYS A 78 -21.93 2.10 -6.85
C LYS A 78 -22.92 3.22 -6.50
N GLU A 79 -23.67 3.08 -5.42
CA GLU A 79 -24.66 4.10 -5.00
C GLU A 79 -24.00 5.40 -4.53
N SER A 80 -22.88 5.31 -3.82
CA SER A 80 -22.06 6.47 -3.43
C SER A 80 -21.46 7.24 -4.62
N LYS A 81 -21.34 6.61 -5.80
CA LYS A 81 -20.99 7.29 -7.07
C LYS A 81 -22.20 7.96 -7.74
N LYS A 82 -23.41 7.40 -7.59
CA LYS A 82 -24.64 7.92 -8.19
C LYS A 82 -25.22 9.11 -7.42
N SER A 83 -25.07 9.15 -6.10
CA SER A 83 -25.54 10.27 -5.26
C SER A 83 -24.68 11.53 -5.36
N LYS A 84 -23.45 11.44 -5.89
CA LYS A 84 -22.60 12.60 -6.20
C LYS A 84 -22.91 13.26 -7.54
N SER A 85 -23.63 12.61 -8.46
CA SER A 85 -24.01 13.22 -9.75
C SER A 85 -25.34 13.99 -9.71
N SER A 86 -26.09 13.95 -8.60
CA SER A 86 -27.43 14.57 -8.49
C SER A 86 -27.47 15.84 -7.63
N LYS A 87 -26.32 16.46 -7.30
CA LYS A 87 -26.26 17.65 -6.43
C LYS A 87 -25.48 18.84 -6.99
N SER A 88 -25.46 19.00 -8.32
CA SER A 88 -25.01 20.23 -8.96
C SER A 88 -25.97 20.67 -10.08
N SER A 89 -27.04 21.38 -9.73
CA SER A 89 -27.75 22.25 -10.68
C SER A 89 -28.60 23.29 -9.96
N SER A 90 -28.06 24.49 -9.74
CA SER A 90 -28.86 25.70 -9.56
C SER A 90 -28.10 26.94 -10.05
N ASN A 91 -28.70 27.59 -11.06
CA ASN A 91 -28.38 28.87 -11.74
C ASN A 91 -27.13 28.87 -12.67
N LYS A 92 -27.27 29.10 -13.99
CA LYS A 92 -27.75 30.36 -14.59
C LYS A 92 -28.07 30.23 -16.11
N LYS A 93 -29.28 30.71 -16.47
CA LYS A 93 -29.75 31.33 -17.74
C LYS A 93 -29.95 30.51 -19.04
N THR A 94 -31.19 30.57 -19.52
CA THR A 94 -31.77 30.27 -20.85
C THR A 94 -31.71 31.51 -21.78
N PRO A 95 -32.29 31.50 -23.01
CA PRO A 95 -32.43 30.45 -24.02
C PRO A 95 -31.96 30.90 -25.42
N SER A 96 -31.66 29.98 -26.33
CA SER A 96 -32.02 30.18 -27.75
C SER A 96 -32.16 28.84 -28.47
N SER A 97 -33.21 28.78 -29.27
CA SER A 97 -33.72 27.68 -30.08
C SER A 97 -32.72 27.16 -31.10
N ARG A 98 -32.72 25.84 -31.35
CA ARG A 98 -33.21 25.24 -32.61
C ARG A 98 -33.06 23.71 -32.55
N ALA A 99 -34.16 23.02 -32.81
CA ALA A 99 -34.20 21.59 -33.08
C ALA A 99 -33.40 21.26 -34.35
N SER A 100 -32.77 20.09 -34.38
CA SER A 100 -32.97 19.03 -35.39
C SER A 100 -31.85 17.99 -35.27
N THR A 101 -32.20 16.77 -34.84
CA THR A 101 -31.60 15.55 -35.39
C THR A 101 -31.98 15.43 -36.87
N PRO A 102 -31.17 14.77 -37.70
CA PRO A 102 -31.47 13.36 -37.93
C PRO A 102 -30.25 12.42 -37.95
N ASP A 103 -30.61 11.18 -37.67
CA ASP A 103 -29.98 9.89 -37.99
C ASP A 103 -29.29 9.85 -39.37
N THR A 104 -28.33 8.94 -39.56
CA THR A 104 -28.39 7.79 -40.49
C THR A 104 -26.97 7.24 -40.78
N SER A 105 -26.82 5.93 -40.52
CA SER A 105 -26.09 4.90 -41.30
C SER A 105 -24.59 5.00 -41.63
N GLY A 106 -23.90 3.86 -41.43
CA GLY A 106 -22.66 3.49 -42.13
C GLY A 106 -21.71 2.69 -41.23
N THR A 107 -22.03 1.44 -40.86
CA THR A 107 -21.71 0.20 -41.60
C THR A 107 -20.27 -0.29 -41.41
N SER A 108 -20.17 -1.47 -40.77
CA SER A 108 -19.15 -2.53 -40.90
C SER A 108 -17.72 -2.22 -40.44
N GLY A 109 -16.99 -3.11 -39.78
CA GLY A 109 -17.15 -4.55 -39.53
C GLY A 109 -15.76 -5.21 -39.54
N ALA A 110 -15.58 -6.24 -38.69
CA ALA A 110 -14.51 -7.25 -38.68
C ALA A 110 -13.06 -6.74 -38.45
N SER A 111 -12.28 -7.07 -37.42
CA SER A 111 -11.92 -8.32 -36.73
C SER A 111 -11.34 -9.46 -37.60
N PHE A 112 -10.22 -10.01 -37.08
CA PHE A 112 -9.47 -11.24 -37.46
C PHE A 112 -8.47 -11.07 -38.64
N ILE A 113 -7.19 -11.51 -38.61
CA ILE A 113 -6.57 -12.84 -38.33
C ILE A 113 -5.04 -12.61 -38.11
N LYS A 114 -4.39 -13.10 -37.03
CA LYS A 114 -3.62 -14.36 -36.81
C LYS A 114 -2.22 -14.48 -37.49
N LYS A 115 -1.25 -14.95 -36.67
CA LYS A 115 -0.06 -15.83 -36.90
C LYS A 115 1.24 -15.22 -36.34
N GLU A 116 1.91 -15.83 -35.37
CA GLU A 116 2.73 -17.08 -35.33
C GLU A 116 4.21 -16.88 -35.74
N GLU A 117 5.07 -17.29 -34.80
CA GLU A 117 6.35 -18.01 -34.96
C GLU A 117 7.71 -17.29 -35.08
N ALA A 118 8.67 -17.95 -34.39
CA ALA A 118 10.09 -18.13 -34.64
C ALA A 118 11.15 -17.12 -34.13
N THR A 119 12.01 -17.68 -33.26
CA THR A 119 13.38 -17.35 -32.82
C THR A 119 14.33 -16.94 -33.97
N PRO A 120 15.52 -16.29 -33.78
CA PRO A 120 16.69 -16.98 -33.17
C PRO A 120 17.87 -16.14 -32.56
N VAL A 121 18.82 -16.90 -31.96
CA VAL A 121 20.29 -16.69 -31.90
C VAL A 121 20.96 -15.86 -30.76
N SER A 122 21.67 -16.62 -29.89
CA SER A 122 23.08 -16.54 -29.45
C SER A 122 23.65 -15.31 -28.73
N SER A 123 24.29 -15.56 -27.57
CA SER A 123 25.74 -15.27 -27.35
C SER A 123 26.32 -15.97 -26.11
N LYS A 124 27.45 -16.66 -26.34
CA LYS A 124 28.30 -17.44 -25.44
C LYS A 124 29.12 -16.60 -24.44
N LYS A 125 29.45 -17.16 -23.26
CA LYS A 125 30.83 -17.49 -22.76
C LYS A 125 30.78 -18.05 -21.33
N LYS A 126 31.18 -19.33 -21.13
CA LYS A 126 32.46 -19.82 -20.54
C LYS A 126 32.66 -19.35 -19.08
N ARG A 127 32.45 -20.19 -18.05
CA ARG A 127 33.31 -21.27 -17.51
C ARG A 127 34.80 -20.88 -17.39
N MET A 128 35.26 -20.72 -16.14
CA MET A 128 36.44 -21.41 -15.63
C MET A 128 36.14 -21.92 -14.22
N ASP A 129 36.54 -23.16 -14.05
CA ASP A 129 36.54 -24.06 -12.90
C ASP A 129 37.79 -23.74 -12.06
N ASP A 130 37.73 -23.87 -10.74
CA ASP A 130 38.80 -24.50 -9.98
C ASP A 130 38.30 -24.84 -8.56
N ASP A 131 38.26 -26.14 -8.33
CA ASP A 131 38.10 -26.85 -7.07
C ASP A 131 39.13 -26.41 -6.00
N VAL A 132 38.77 -26.56 -4.73
CA VAL A 132 39.56 -27.34 -3.74
C VAL A 132 38.77 -27.42 -2.43
N ALA A 133 38.44 -28.65 -2.07
CA ALA A 133 37.85 -29.06 -0.81
C ALA A 133 38.85 -28.97 0.35
N ASN A 134 38.39 -28.57 1.55
CA ASN A 134 38.72 -29.31 2.78
C ASN A 134 37.80 -28.92 3.96
N SER A 135 37.13 -29.93 4.52
CA SER A 135 36.65 -29.94 5.90
C SER A 135 37.58 -30.90 6.65
N PRO A 136 37.97 -30.64 7.92
CA PRO A 136 37.26 -31.36 8.98
C PRO A 136 37.17 -30.67 10.36
N ARG A 137 36.05 -30.96 11.05
CA ARG A 137 35.94 -31.50 12.41
C ARG A 137 36.27 -30.63 13.66
N THR A 138 35.18 -30.34 14.40
CA THR A 138 34.97 -30.32 15.87
C THR A 138 36.10 -29.89 16.82
N THR A 139 35.86 -28.78 17.53
CA THR A 139 36.31 -28.62 18.93
C THR A 139 35.22 -27.90 19.73
N SER A 140 34.72 -28.60 20.74
CA SER A 140 33.89 -28.09 21.82
C SER A 140 34.68 -27.10 22.68
N THR A 141 34.26 -25.84 22.69
CA THR A 141 34.70 -24.86 23.69
C THR A 141 33.48 -24.13 24.23
N SER A 142 33.15 -24.45 25.47
CA SER A 142 32.25 -23.68 26.32
C SER A 142 32.84 -22.28 26.53
N SER A 143 32.35 -21.31 25.76
CA SER A 143 32.50 -19.89 26.10
C SER A 143 31.11 -19.35 26.38
N THR A 144 30.92 -18.97 27.64
CA THR A 144 29.82 -18.20 28.18
C THR A 144 29.74 -16.87 27.44
N SER A 145 29.15 -16.85 26.25
CA SER A 145 28.68 -15.61 25.64
C SER A 145 27.38 -15.27 26.35
N SER A 146 27.46 -14.37 27.33
CA SER A 146 26.31 -13.55 27.72
C SER A 146 25.73 -12.96 26.45
N SER A 147 24.70 -13.60 25.92
CA SER A 147 23.92 -13.05 24.83
C SER A 147 23.18 -11.86 25.41
N THR A 148 23.81 -10.68 25.36
CA THR A 148 23.09 -9.48 24.98
C THR A 148 22.55 -9.74 23.59
N GLY A 149 21.51 -10.58 23.51
CA GLY A 149 20.66 -10.67 22.36
C GLY A 149 20.08 -9.29 22.23
N SER A 150 20.65 -8.50 21.31
CA SER A 150 20.07 -7.24 20.89
C SER A 150 18.62 -7.55 20.57
N ARG A 151 17.73 -7.08 21.45
CA ARG A 151 16.29 -7.20 21.23
C ARG A 151 16.06 -6.51 19.89
N LEU A 152 15.75 -7.29 18.86
CA LEU A 152 15.44 -6.73 17.55
C LEU A 152 14.22 -5.84 17.75
N ILE A 153 14.47 -4.53 17.79
CA ILE A 153 13.42 -3.53 17.81
C ILE A 153 12.61 -3.73 16.53
N ARG A 154 11.30 -3.87 16.68
CA ARG A 154 10.38 -3.99 15.54
C ARG A 154 9.35 -2.87 15.63
N PHE A 155 9.45 -1.94 14.69
CA PHE A 155 8.39 -0.98 14.42
C PHE A 155 7.12 -1.70 14.00
N LYS A 156 5.98 -1.28 14.55
CA LYS A 156 4.63 -1.77 14.23
C LYS A 156 3.72 -0.59 13.89
N ILE A 157 3.93 -0.03 12.71
CA ILE A 157 3.11 1.07 12.21
C ILE A 157 1.95 0.49 11.41
N SER A 158 0.72 0.64 11.93
CA SER A 158 -0.48 0.19 11.23
C SER A 158 -1.06 1.31 10.38
N ILE A 159 -1.15 1.09 9.06
CA ILE A 159 -1.85 2.00 8.14
C ILE A 159 -3.37 1.90 8.38
N PRO A 160 -4.10 3.01 8.60
CA PRO A 160 -5.57 3.02 8.67
C PRO A 160 -6.24 2.37 7.45
N GLU A 161 -7.43 1.78 7.64
CA GLU A 161 -8.11 0.99 6.60
C GLU A 161 -8.45 1.84 5.36
N GLU A 162 -8.88 3.06 5.60
CA GLU A 162 -9.22 4.10 4.64
C GLU A 162 -8.04 4.39 3.72
N LEU A 163 -6.83 4.49 4.27
CA LEU A 163 -5.61 4.71 3.52
C LEU A 163 -5.15 3.45 2.77
N ARG A 164 -5.50 2.24 3.24
CA ARG A 164 -5.27 1.01 2.47
C ARG A 164 -6.14 0.97 1.21
N TYR A 165 -7.41 1.38 1.30
CA TYR A 165 -8.27 1.50 0.10
C TYR A 165 -7.69 2.49 -0.91
N VAL A 166 -7.09 3.58 -0.45
CA VAL A 166 -6.38 4.53 -1.33
C VAL A 166 -5.24 3.84 -2.07
N LEU A 167 -4.43 3.02 -1.40
CA LEU A 167 -3.34 2.26 -2.04
C LEU A 167 -3.84 1.28 -3.10
N VAL A 168 -4.93 0.56 -2.82
CA VAL A 168 -5.55 -0.36 -3.79
C VAL A 168 -6.06 0.41 -5.01
N ASN A 169 -6.72 1.55 -4.79
CA ASN A 169 -7.23 2.38 -5.88
C ASN A 169 -6.11 3.05 -6.70
N ASP A 170 -5.02 3.49 -6.06
CA ASP A 170 -3.81 3.97 -6.74
C ASP A 170 -3.20 2.88 -7.62
N TRP A 171 -3.07 1.65 -7.10
CA TRP A 171 -2.58 0.51 -7.88
C TRP A 171 -3.45 0.21 -9.10
N ASP A 172 -4.79 0.20 -8.95
CA ASP A 172 -5.73 -0.02 -10.05
C ASP A 172 -5.65 1.08 -11.12
N LEU A 173 -5.62 2.35 -10.70
CA LEU A 173 -5.49 3.50 -11.61
C LEU A 173 -4.23 3.38 -12.48
N ILE A 174 -3.10 3.06 -11.88
CA ILE A 174 -1.82 3.06 -12.59
C ILE A 174 -1.60 1.77 -13.38
N THR A 175 -1.83 0.61 -12.75
CA THR A 175 -1.46 -0.68 -13.34
C THR A 175 -2.51 -1.18 -14.31
N VAL A 176 -3.80 -1.05 -13.97
CA VAL A 176 -4.92 -1.57 -14.74
C VAL A 176 -5.41 -0.53 -15.75
N LYS A 177 -5.75 0.67 -15.27
CA LYS A 177 -6.32 1.75 -16.11
C LYS A 177 -5.29 2.56 -16.87
N LYS A 178 -3.99 2.35 -16.63
CA LYS A 178 -2.89 3.09 -17.25
C LYS A 178 -2.98 4.62 -17.06
N ASN A 179 -3.62 5.06 -15.98
CA ASN A 179 -3.63 6.46 -15.60
C ASN A 179 -2.39 6.78 -14.77
N LEU A 180 -1.51 7.63 -15.28
CA LEU A 180 -0.33 8.09 -14.55
C LEU A 180 -0.67 9.26 -13.64
N PHE A 181 0.04 9.36 -12.52
CA PHE A 181 -0.06 10.54 -11.67
C PHE A 181 0.47 11.77 -12.42
N SER A 182 -0.24 12.89 -12.32
CA SER A 182 0.13 14.14 -12.96
C SER A 182 1.30 14.78 -12.21
N LEU A 183 2.47 14.79 -12.86
CA LEU A 183 3.69 15.40 -12.34
C LEU A 183 4.05 16.65 -13.19
N PRO A 184 4.54 17.74 -12.56
CA PRO A 184 4.72 17.91 -11.12
C PRO A 184 3.37 17.97 -10.37
N ALA A 185 3.36 17.49 -9.13
CA ALA A 185 2.17 17.41 -8.31
C ALA A 185 1.67 18.82 -7.96
N LYS A 186 0.36 19.06 -8.13
CA LYS A 186 -0.27 20.34 -7.72
C LYS A 186 -0.15 20.61 -6.23
N TYR A 187 -0.11 19.55 -5.43
CA TYR A 187 0.10 19.60 -3.99
C TYR A 187 1.19 18.56 -3.67
N SER A 188 2.41 19.07 -3.46
CA SER A 188 3.60 18.24 -3.34
C SER A 188 3.75 17.66 -1.92
N ILE A 189 4.63 16.67 -1.78
CA ILE A 189 4.98 16.11 -0.48
C ILE A 189 5.60 17.17 0.43
N ALA A 190 6.43 18.06 -0.12
CA ALA A 190 7.03 19.15 0.65
C ALA A 190 5.96 20.11 1.19
N THR A 191 4.97 20.48 0.38
CA THR A 191 3.84 21.30 0.85
C THR A 191 3.02 20.58 1.92
N LEU A 192 2.76 19.28 1.75
CA LEU A 192 2.04 18.47 2.73
C LEU A 192 2.73 18.45 4.09
N ILE A 193 4.04 18.18 4.12
CA ILE A 193 4.80 18.13 5.39
C ILE A 193 4.84 19.51 6.04
N LYS A 194 4.98 20.58 5.25
CA LYS A 194 4.90 21.95 5.76
C LYS A 194 3.54 22.23 6.41
N ASP A 195 2.44 21.96 5.72
CA ASP A 195 1.08 22.17 6.23
C ASP A 195 0.81 21.33 7.49
N TYR A 196 1.37 20.12 7.57
CA TYR A 196 1.31 19.30 8.78
C TYR A 196 2.07 19.95 9.94
N LEU A 197 3.31 20.40 9.73
CA LEU A 197 4.13 21.03 10.77
C LEU A 197 3.58 22.40 11.20
N GLU A 198 2.83 23.10 10.37
CA GLU A 198 2.16 24.36 10.75
C GLU A 198 0.89 24.13 11.59
N ASN A 199 0.37 22.89 11.64
CA ASN A 199 -0.80 22.57 12.43
C ASN A 199 -0.49 22.48 13.93
N LYS A 200 -1.07 23.40 14.72
CA LYS A 200 -0.86 23.50 16.18
C LYS A 200 -1.15 22.21 16.94
N ASN A 201 -2.05 21.36 16.43
CA ASN A 201 -2.43 20.10 17.08
C ASN A 201 -1.31 19.03 17.01
N VAL A 202 -0.27 19.23 16.20
CA VAL A 202 0.82 18.27 16.04
C VAL A 202 1.73 18.24 17.27
N TYR A 203 1.86 19.35 17.99
CA TYR A 203 2.83 19.50 19.08
C TYR A 203 2.27 19.22 20.47
N GLN A 204 1.10 18.56 20.60
CA GLN A 204 0.42 18.24 21.87
C GLN A 204 1.35 17.55 22.91
N GLY A 205 2.14 18.33 23.63
CA GLY A 205 3.17 17.84 24.56
C GLY A 205 4.44 17.28 23.93
N ARG A 206 4.63 17.40 22.61
CA ARG A 206 5.82 16.88 21.89
C ARG A 206 6.77 18.00 21.50
N ASN A 207 8.07 17.73 21.58
CA ASN A 207 9.10 18.68 21.18
C ASN A 207 9.06 18.90 19.66
N TYR A 208 8.93 20.16 19.24
CA TYR A 208 8.94 20.58 17.83
C TYR A 208 10.10 19.97 17.05
N TYR A 209 11.32 20.04 17.58
CA TYR A 209 12.54 19.56 16.93
C TYR A 209 12.47 18.06 16.63
N ILE A 210 11.93 17.27 17.56
CA ILE A 210 11.80 15.82 17.37
C ILE A 210 10.81 15.52 16.23
N VAL A 211 9.64 16.17 16.25
CA VAL A 211 8.64 15.98 15.19
C VAL A 211 9.23 16.36 13.83
N THR A 212 9.95 17.49 13.75
CA THR A 212 10.58 17.92 12.50
C THR A 212 11.66 16.96 12.02
N GLU A 213 12.48 16.41 12.91
CA GLU A 213 13.52 15.44 12.54
C GLU A 213 12.92 14.11 12.04
N VAL A 214 11.83 13.64 12.67
CA VAL A 214 11.10 12.45 12.18
C VAL A 214 10.52 12.70 10.79
N MET A 215 9.86 13.85 10.57
CA MET A 215 9.28 14.19 9.26
C MET A 215 10.36 14.36 8.19
N LYS A 216 11.50 14.97 8.53
CA LYS A 216 12.66 15.08 7.65
C LYS A 216 13.22 13.70 7.28
N GLY A 217 13.30 12.78 8.25
CA GLY A 217 13.70 11.39 7.99
C GLY A 217 12.79 10.68 6.98
N ILE A 218 11.47 10.94 7.02
CA ILE A 218 10.52 10.43 6.02
C ILE A 218 10.81 11.02 4.64
N LEU A 219 11.06 12.33 4.53
CA LEU A 219 11.39 13.01 3.27
C LEU A 219 12.70 12.47 2.64
N ASP A 220 13.75 12.33 3.44
CA ASP A 220 15.04 11.80 3.00
C ASP A 220 14.91 10.34 2.54
N THR A 221 14.09 9.57 3.25
CA THR A 221 13.77 8.19 2.88
C THR A 221 13.02 8.15 1.55
N PHE A 222 12.04 9.03 1.34
CA PHE A 222 11.31 9.13 0.08
C PHE A 222 12.26 9.42 -1.09
N ASN A 223 13.12 10.43 -0.94
CA ASN A 223 14.10 10.82 -1.96
C ASN A 223 15.04 9.66 -2.33
N ARG A 224 15.39 8.81 -1.35
CA ARG A 224 16.26 7.64 -1.56
C ARG A 224 15.56 6.48 -2.25
N LEU A 225 14.27 6.27 -1.98
CA LEU A 225 13.54 5.07 -2.36
C LEU A 225 12.66 5.24 -3.60
N ILE A 226 12.28 6.47 -3.98
CA ILE A 226 11.35 6.73 -5.08
C ILE A 226 11.72 5.97 -6.36
N GLY A 227 12.95 6.12 -6.86
CA GLY A 227 13.40 5.46 -8.09
C GLY A 227 13.71 3.96 -7.98
N LYS A 228 13.63 3.37 -6.77
CA LYS A 228 14.02 1.97 -6.51
C LYS A 228 12.82 1.09 -6.16
N GLU A 229 11.94 1.59 -5.29
CA GLU A 229 10.96 0.78 -4.56
C GLU A 229 9.53 1.31 -4.61
N LEU A 230 9.31 2.60 -4.93
CA LEU A 230 7.98 3.22 -4.79
C LEU A 230 7.20 3.35 -6.09
N LEU A 231 7.84 3.16 -7.24
CA LEU A 231 7.24 3.30 -8.57
C LEU A 231 6.82 1.95 -9.15
N TYR A 232 5.65 1.92 -9.78
CA TYR A 232 5.25 0.79 -10.61
C TYR A 232 6.00 0.81 -11.95
N LYS A 233 6.10 -0.35 -12.61
CA LYS A 233 6.83 -0.50 -13.88
C LYS A 233 6.41 0.51 -14.96
N VAL A 234 5.12 0.85 -15.00
CA VAL A 234 4.56 1.81 -15.99
C VAL A 234 4.99 3.26 -15.71
N GLU A 235 5.30 3.61 -14.45
CA GLU A 235 5.76 4.96 -14.07
C GLU A 235 7.26 5.16 -14.37
N CYS A 236 8.01 4.09 -14.66
CA CYS A 236 9.46 4.18 -14.88
C CYS A 236 9.85 5.08 -16.06
N LYS A 237 9.01 5.16 -17.12
CA LYS A 237 9.27 6.06 -18.25
C LYS A 237 9.15 7.52 -17.80
N GLN A 238 8.05 7.87 -17.13
CA GLN A 238 7.81 9.20 -16.56
C GLN A 238 8.92 9.62 -15.60
N TYR A 239 9.39 8.72 -14.74
CA TYR A 239 10.51 8.98 -13.82
C TYR A 239 11.82 9.30 -14.56
N LYS A 240 12.17 8.56 -15.62
CA LYS A 240 13.38 8.80 -16.40
C LYS A 240 13.34 10.15 -17.11
N GLU A 241 12.20 10.52 -17.68
CA GLU A 241 12.01 11.81 -18.35
C GLU A 241 12.18 12.98 -17.37
N LEU A 242 11.60 12.87 -16.17
CA LEU A 242 11.76 13.88 -15.12
C LEU A 242 13.21 14.04 -14.65
N ARG A 243 13.96 12.93 -14.56
CA ARG A 243 15.36 12.94 -14.10
C ARG A 243 16.33 13.62 -15.08
N ILE A 244 16.00 13.63 -16.37
CA ILE A 244 16.83 14.27 -17.41
C ILE A 244 16.65 15.80 -17.39
N GLY A 245 15.52 16.30 -16.88
CA GLY A 245 15.13 17.69 -17.01
C GLY A 245 15.21 18.57 -15.74
N SER A 246 15.44 18.02 -14.55
CA SER A 246 15.34 18.79 -13.29
C SER A 246 16.36 18.39 -12.21
N GLN A 247 16.83 19.38 -11.45
CA GLN A 247 17.63 19.23 -10.22
C GLN A 247 16.77 19.37 -8.94
N GLU A 248 15.45 19.47 -9.08
CA GLU A 248 14.53 19.65 -7.95
C GLU A 248 14.45 18.38 -7.07
N SER A 249 14.14 18.57 -5.79
CA SER A 249 13.91 17.46 -4.86
C SER A 249 12.68 16.66 -5.30
N TYR A 250 12.72 15.33 -5.18
CA TYR A 250 11.56 14.50 -5.52
C TYR A 250 10.35 14.82 -4.64
N THR A 251 10.57 15.34 -3.43
CA THR A 251 9.50 15.80 -2.52
C THR A 251 8.73 17.00 -3.06
N ASP A 252 9.33 17.79 -3.96
CA ASP A 252 8.67 18.94 -4.60
C ASP A 252 7.90 18.52 -5.86
N ILE A 253 8.35 17.46 -6.52
CA ILE A 253 7.76 16.95 -7.77
C ILE A 253 6.59 15.99 -7.49
N TYR A 254 6.75 15.07 -6.53
CA TYR A 254 5.80 14.00 -6.28
C TYR A 254 4.73 14.39 -5.25
N GLY A 255 3.64 13.63 -5.24
CA GLY A 255 2.46 13.90 -4.42
C GLY A 255 2.20 12.87 -3.32
N THR A 256 1.07 13.09 -2.64
CA THR A 256 0.57 12.29 -1.50
C THR A 256 0.45 10.80 -1.79
N ALA A 257 0.05 10.39 -3.00
CA ALA A 257 -0.10 8.98 -3.37
C ALA A 257 1.23 8.23 -3.27
N HIS A 258 2.33 8.81 -3.77
CA HIS A 258 3.66 8.22 -3.70
C HIS A 258 4.19 8.19 -2.27
N LEU A 259 3.93 9.22 -1.48
CA LEU A 259 4.29 9.22 -0.06
C LEU A 259 3.57 8.10 0.69
N LEU A 260 2.29 7.87 0.40
CA LEU A 260 1.54 6.80 1.05
C LEU A 260 2.11 5.40 0.73
N ARG A 261 2.66 5.20 -0.47
CA ARG A 261 3.41 3.96 -0.81
C ARG A 261 4.69 3.79 0.00
N LEU A 262 5.35 4.88 0.37
CA LEU A 262 6.47 4.81 1.31
C LEU A 262 5.96 4.43 2.70
N LEU A 263 4.91 5.11 3.17
CA LEU A 263 4.33 4.87 4.49
C LEU A 263 3.86 3.42 4.65
N SER A 264 3.34 2.79 3.60
CA SER A 264 2.98 1.36 3.65
C SER A 264 4.16 0.38 3.76
N LYS A 265 5.40 0.87 3.58
CA LYS A 265 6.65 0.12 3.73
C LYS A 265 7.51 0.66 4.89
N ILE A 266 7.01 1.62 5.67
CA ILE A 266 7.86 2.40 6.59
C ILE A 266 8.37 1.55 7.76
N ASP A 267 7.58 0.59 8.23
CA ASP A 267 7.98 -0.39 9.23
C ASP A 267 9.22 -1.17 8.79
N THR A 268 9.24 -1.62 7.54
CA THR A 268 10.34 -2.36 6.94
C THR A 268 11.57 -1.48 6.81
N VAL A 269 11.39 -0.21 6.42
CA VAL A 269 12.50 0.73 6.30
C VAL A 269 13.09 1.12 7.65
N LEU A 270 12.25 1.40 8.65
CA LEU A 270 12.69 1.76 10.00
C LEU A 270 13.32 0.58 10.73
N ASN A 271 12.93 -0.65 10.45
CA ASN A 271 13.60 -1.83 11.00
C ASN A 271 15.04 -2.03 10.46
N LEU A 272 15.44 -1.29 9.41
CA LEU A 272 16.83 -1.25 8.94
C LEU A 272 17.66 -0.19 9.67
N THR A 273 17.05 0.72 10.41
CA THR A 273 17.76 1.72 11.20
C THR A 273 18.16 1.14 12.55
N LYS A 274 19.37 1.46 13.00
CA LYS A 274 19.82 1.09 14.35
C LYS A 274 19.28 2.13 15.32
N ILE A 275 18.21 1.79 16.01
CA ILE A 275 17.68 2.57 17.13
C ILE A 275 17.91 1.72 18.37
N GLU A 276 18.51 2.31 19.40
CA GLU A 276 18.94 1.57 20.61
C GLU A 276 17.97 1.74 21.77
N VAL A 277 17.12 2.77 21.74
CA VAL A 277 16.29 3.19 22.87
C VAL A 277 14.81 2.91 22.58
N ASP A 278 14.18 2.04 23.37
CA ASP A 278 12.77 1.64 23.22
C ASP A 278 11.78 2.84 23.33
N SER A 279 12.13 3.88 24.11
CA SER A 279 11.31 5.10 24.20
C SER A 279 11.29 5.89 22.90
N ASP A 280 12.40 5.92 22.16
CA ASP A 280 12.51 6.64 20.89
C ASP A 280 11.66 5.95 19.82
N VAL A 281 11.62 4.61 19.84
CA VAL A 281 10.76 3.80 18.98
C VAL A 281 9.29 4.17 19.19
N SER A 282 8.85 4.15 20.45
CA SER A 282 7.46 4.47 20.81
C SER A 282 7.09 5.90 20.42
N LEU A 283 8.03 6.84 20.56
CA LEU A 283 7.86 8.23 20.17
C LEU A 283 7.75 8.39 18.64
N ILE A 284 8.61 7.72 17.88
CA ILE A 284 8.57 7.72 16.42
C ILE A 284 7.26 7.09 15.92
N GLU A 285 6.84 5.96 16.50
CA GLU A 285 5.56 5.31 16.18
C GLU A 285 4.37 6.24 16.43
N SER A 286 4.36 6.94 17.57
CA SER A 286 3.33 7.93 17.89
C SER A 286 3.30 9.09 16.89
N ILE A 287 4.47 9.64 16.52
CA ILE A 287 4.56 10.74 15.56
C ILE A 287 4.08 10.31 14.17
N ILE A 288 4.45 9.11 13.72
CA ILE A 288 4.01 8.58 12.43
C ILE A 288 2.52 8.24 12.46
N GLY A 289 2.02 7.68 13.57
CA GLY A 289 0.60 7.40 13.77
C GLY A 289 -0.27 8.66 13.67
N ASP A 290 0.16 9.75 14.29
CA ASP A 290 -0.55 11.03 14.20
C ASP A 290 -0.48 11.65 12.81
N PHE A 291 0.64 11.47 12.11
CA PHE A 291 0.73 11.88 10.71
C PHE A 291 -0.21 11.09 9.81
N LEU A 292 -0.32 9.76 10.00
CA LEU A 292 -1.28 8.92 9.28
C LEU A 292 -2.72 9.36 9.54
N LYS A 293 -3.05 9.68 10.80
CA LYS A 293 -4.36 10.24 11.16
C LYS A 293 -4.62 11.58 10.46
N TYR A 294 -3.63 12.46 10.40
CA TYR A 294 -3.75 13.71 9.64
C TYR A 294 -4.04 13.47 8.14
N LEU A 295 -3.42 12.46 7.53
CA LEU A 295 -3.71 12.09 6.13
C LEU A 295 -5.15 11.58 5.96
N GLU A 296 -5.61 10.78 6.91
CA GLU A 296 -6.98 10.24 6.94
C GLU A 296 -8.03 11.36 7.07
N ASP A 297 -7.85 12.27 8.04
CA ASP A 297 -8.73 13.42 8.26
C ASP A 297 -8.84 14.32 7.01
N ASN A 298 -7.80 14.33 6.17
CA ASN A 298 -7.71 15.15 4.97
C ASN A 298 -7.87 14.35 3.66
N MET A 299 -8.35 13.10 3.72
CA MET A 299 -8.29 12.16 2.59
C MET A 299 -8.95 12.69 1.31
N ASN A 300 -10.08 13.40 1.44
CA ASN A 300 -10.86 13.91 0.31
C ASN A 300 -10.11 14.99 -0.49
N LYS A 301 -9.24 15.75 0.19
CA LYS A 301 -8.38 16.77 -0.41
C LYS A 301 -7.13 16.11 -1.00
N LEU A 302 -6.52 15.18 -0.26
CA LEU A 302 -5.20 14.64 -0.57
C LEU A 302 -5.23 13.53 -1.63
N PHE A 303 -6.26 12.69 -1.66
CA PHE A 303 -6.33 11.48 -2.48
C PHE A 303 -7.49 11.54 -3.46
N THR A 304 -7.31 12.30 -4.54
CA THR A 304 -8.33 12.47 -5.58
C THR A 304 -7.89 11.90 -6.91
N SER A 305 -8.81 11.24 -7.62
CA SER A 305 -8.57 10.74 -8.99
C SER A 305 -8.26 11.86 -9.98
N LYS A 306 -8.58 13.13 -9.66
CA LYS A 306 -8.21 14.31 -10.47
C LYS A 306 -6.69 14.53 -10.55
N ASN A 307 -5.91 13.90 -9.68
CA ASN A 307 -4.45 13.94 -9.72
C ASN A 307 -3.87 13.02 -10.79
N TYR A 308 -4.67 12.18 -11.45
CA TYR A 308 -4.22 11.23 -12.46
C TYR A 308 -4.67 11.68 -13.85
N LYS A 309 -3.86 11.37 -14.86
CA LYS A 309 -4.12 11.62 -16.27
C LYS A 309 -3.93 10.32 -17.05
N ASP A 310 -4.71 10.15 -18.11
CA ASP A 310 -4.55 9.03 -19.02
C ASP A 310 -3.15 9.07 -19.66
N ALA A 311 -2.47 7.92 -19.70
CA ALA A 311 -1.13 7.81 -20.26
C ALA A 311 -1.13 7.61 -21.78
N GLY A 312 -2.29 7.34 -22.40
CA GLY A 312 -2.43 7.06 -23.82
C GLY A 312 -2.04 5.64 -24.20
#